data_AF-A0A5C1AQZ7-F1
#
_entry.id   AF-A0A5C1AQZ7-F1
#
_cell.length_a   1.000
_cell.length_b   1.000
_cell.length_c   1.000
_cell.angle_alpha   90.00
_cell.angle_beta   90.00
_cell.angle_gamma   90.00
#
_symmetry.space_group_name_H-M   'P 1'
#
loop_
_entity.id
_entity.type
_entity.pdbx_description
1 polymer ?
#
loop_
_entity_poly.entity_id
_entity_poly.type
_entity_poly.pdbx_seq_one_letter_code
_entity_poly.pdbx_strand_id
1 'polypeptide(L)'
;MRVRVGLGGPARRYDDRPASVFVRGTVRVSFAGPGCERAGHDPRFARPPLPSEPIPRSSVAAGLLAHVAVSEFVGHLPLHRLEHILARHGLVAPRSTLCDWVRGCAAALEPVYRAMVARVKRSYAIHADETPVTLLRPRRTAYAWAYLGDAAVPFIVSDLTPGRSQEFPARFRAGFTGFVQADAYAGYNSVHRGMRHVGGWGCTPAAGSTTQGAMTRGPRRRSPSPARSTTSSGGSARRARGARR
;
A
#
# COMPACT_ATOMS: atom_id res chain seq x y z
N MET A 1 65.50 3.56 -14.05
CA MET A 1 64.44 2.76 -14.69
C MET A 1 63.24 2.72 -13.75
N ARG A 2 62.05 3.19 -14.15
CA ARG A 2 60.83 3.10 -13.31
C ARG A 2 60.00 1.90 -13.77
N VAL A 3 59.74 0.98 -12.86
CA VAL A 3 58.93 -0.22 -13.08
C VAL A 3 57.51 0.06 -12.61
N ARG A 4 56.50 -0.25 -13.44
CA ARG A 4 55.08 -0.05 -13.14
C ARG A 4 54.57 -1.25 -12.34
N VAL A 5 54.27 -1.06 -11.06
CA VAL A 5 53.76 -2.11 -10.16
C VAL A 5 52.24 -2.04 -10.10
N GLY A 6 51.57 -2.68 -11.07
CA GLY A 6 50.12 -2.85 -11.11
C GLY A 6 49.29 -1.60 -11.44
N LEU A 7 47.99 -1.80 -11.60
CA LEU A 7 46.98 -0.74 -11.73
C LEU A 7 46.27 -0.60 -10.38
N GLY A 8 46.31 0.59 -9.78
CA GLY A 8 45.48 0.90 -8.62
C GLY A 8 44.00 0.80 -8.99
N GLY A 9 43.17 0.30 -8.05
CA GLY A 9 41.73 0.23 -8.25
C GLY A 9 41.12 1.61 -8.59
N PRO A 10 39.99 1.66 -9.31
CA PRO A 10 39.41 2.92 -9.73
C PRO A 10 39.02 3.77 -8.52
N ALA A 11 39.52 5.00 -8.47
CA ALA A 11 39.08 5.99 -7.50
C ALA A 11 37.63 6.37 -7.81
N ARG A 12 36.71 6.11 -6.87
CA ARG A 12 35.29 6.47 -7.00
C ARG A 12 35.05 7.79 -6.29
N ARG A 13 34.38 8.71 -6.97
CA ARG A 13 33.90 9.99 -6.41
C ARG A 13 32.43 10.12 -6.72
N TYR A 14 31.66 10.64 -5.77
CA TYR A 14 30.29 11.07 -6.01
C TYR A 14 30.31 12.49 -6.59
N ASP A 15 29.47 12.72 -7.58
CA ASP A 15 29.25 14.01 -8.23
C ASP A 15 27.74 14.17 -8.43
N ASP A 16 27.25 15.40 -8.53
CA ASP A 16 25.82 15.70 -8.60
C ASP A 16 25.47 16.42 -9.91
N ARG A 17 24.42 15.92 -10.59
CA ARG A 17 23.79 16.60 -11.72
C ARG A 17 22.38 17.01 -11.29
N PRO A 18 22.13 18.31 -11.07
CA PRO A 18 20.84 18.74 -10.53
C PRO A 18 19.69 18.42 -11.48
N ALA A 19 18.49 18.36 -10.92
CA ALA A 19 17.26 18.19 -11.69
C ALA A 19 17.14 19.26 -12.78
N SER A 20 16.72 18.86 -13.97
CA SER A 20 16.47 19.75 -15.11
C SER A 20 14.98 19.71 -15.50
N VAL A 21 14.40 20.89 -15.71
CA VAL A 21 13.03 21.03 -16.21
C VAL A 21 13.11 21.35 -17.71
N PHE A 22 12.31 20.66 -18.51
CA PHE A 22 12.28 20.83 -19.97
C PHE A 22 10.85 20.74 -20.51
N VAL A 23 10.64 21.31 -21.69
CA VAL A 23 9.35 21.28 -22.39
C VAL A 23 9.32 20.09 -23.33
N ARG A 24 8.34 19.20 -23.16
CA ARG A 24 8.09 18.07 -24.08
C ARG A 24 7.03 18.47 -25.11
N GLY A 25 7.43 18.72 -26.35
CA GLY A 25 6.51 18.94 -27.47
C GLY A 25 6.12 17.63 -28.15
N THR A 26 4.81 17.40 -28.34
CA THR A 26 4.31 16.27 -29.16
C THR A 26 3.71 16.81 -30.45
N VAL A 27 4.38 16.56 -31.58
CA VAL A 27 3.89 16.95 -32.91
C VAL A 27 3.09 15.80 -33.50
N ARG A 28 1.90 16.11 -34.02
CA ARG A 28 1.04 15.15 -34.72
C ARG A 28 0.70 15.70 -36.09
N VAL A 29 1.01 14.92 -37.12
CA VAL A 29 0.67 15.23 -38.51
C VAL A 29 -0.80 14.86 -38.75
N SER A 30 -1.53 15.74 -39.42
CA SER A 30 -2.88 15.46 -39.92
C SER A 30 -2.79 15.05 -41.38
N PHE A 31 -3.50 13.99 -41.76
CA PHE A 31 -3.52 13.48 -43.12
C PHE A 31 -4.91 13.69 -43.73
N ALA A 32 -4.95 14.11 -44.99
CA ALA A 32 -6.18 14.15 -45.79
C ALA A 32 -6.37 12.80 -46.50
N GLY A 33 -7.62 12.34 -46.60
CA GLY A 33 -7.93 11.10 -47.33
C GLY A 33 -7.77 11.26 -48.87
N PRO A 34 -7.58 10.16 -49.64
CA PRO A 34 -7.30 10.19 -51.09
C PRO A 34 -8.35 10.85 -52.02
N GLY A 35 -9.48 11.34 -51.50
CA GLY A 35 -10.53 12.03 -52.25
C GLY A 35 -10.72 13.51 -51.89
N CYS A 36 -9.97 14.01 -50.90
CA CYS A 36 -10.17 15.37 -50.35
C CYS A 36 -9.69 16.48 -51.29
N GLU A 37 -8.78 16.18 -52.22
CA GLU A 37 -8.35 17.14 -53.27
C GLU A 37 -9.38 17.30 -54.40
N ARG A 38 -10.25 16.30 -54.59
CA ARG A 38 -11.21 16.25 -55.70
C ARG A 38 -12.64 16.64 -55.31
N ALA A 39 -13.05 16.32 -54.07
CA ALA A 39 -14.34 16.71 -53.53
C ALA A 39 -14.19 18.05 -52.80
N GLY A 40 -14.51 19.16 -53.48
CA GLY A 40 -14.40 20.54 -52.96
C GLY A 40 -15.27 20.87 -51.74
N HIS A 41 -15.98 19.90 -51.16
CA HIS A 41 -16.83 20.07 -49.99
C HIS A 41 -16.60 18.93 -48.99
N ASP A 42 -16.19 19.29 -47.76
CA ASP A 42 -15.93 18.41 -46.59
C ASP A 42 -14.68 17.50 -46.64
N PRO A 43 -13.45 18.07 -46.60
CA PRO A 43 -12.22 17.28 -46.49
C PRO A 43 -12.14 16.57 -45.13
N ARG A 44 -12.09 15.23 -45.16
CA ARG A 44 -11.91 14.40 -43.96
C ARG A 44 -10.44 14.30 -43.58
N PHE A 45 -10.10 14.89 -42.43
CA PHE A 45 -8.77 14.79 -41.84
C PHE A 45 -8.69 13.68 -40.78
N ALA A 46 -7.69 12.83 -40.89
CA ALA A 46 -7.33 11.86 -39.86
C ALA A 46 -6.09 12.36 -39.11
N ARG A 47 -6.15 12.37 -37.77
CA ARG A 47 -5.02 12.71 -36.91
C ARG A 47 -4.89 11.65 -35.82
N PRO A 48 -3.67 11.14 -35.55
CA PRO A 48 -3.46 10.22 -34.43
C PRO A 48 -3.96 10.82 -33.10
N PRO A 49 -4.52 10.03 -32.17
CA PRO A 49 -4.86 10.52 -30.85
C PRO A 49 -3.60 10.97 -30.09
N LEU A 50 -3.78 11.84 -29.09
CA LEU A 50 -2.67 12.16 -28.17
C LEU A 50 -2.35 10.94 -27.31
N PRO A 51 -1.08 10.78 -26.88
CA PRO A 51 -0.74 9.86 -25.81
C PRO A 51 -1.62 10.12 -24.57
N SER A 52 -1.96 9.06 -23.86
CA SER A 52 -2.63 9.19 -22.57
C SER A 52 -1.70 9.91 -21.59
N GLU A 53 -2.24 10.93 -20.91
CA GLU A 53 -1.54 11.66 -19.85
C GLU A 53 -2.31 11.48 -18.52
N PRO A 54 -1.63 11.50 -17.36
CA PRO A 54 -2.27 11.29 -16.06
C PRO A 54 -3.37 12.33 -15.76
N ILE A 55 -3.14 13.58 -16.16
CA ILE A 55 -4.11 14.68 -16.05
C ILE A 55 -4.44 15.13 -17.48
N PRO A 56 -5.64 14.79 -18.02
CA PRO A 56 -6.00 15.14 -19.39
C PRO A 56 -5.99 16.65 -19.62
N ARG A 57 -5.44 17.08 -20.77
CA ARG A 57 -5.31 18.49 -21.19
C ARG A 57 -4.48 19.38 -20.24
N SER A 58 -3.71 18.79 -19.34
CA SER A 58 -2.79 19.52 -18.49
C SER A 58 -1.55 19.99 -19.27
N SER A 59 -0.97 21.12 -18.86
CA SER A 59 0.32 21.60 -19.36
C SER A 59 1.52 20.86 -18.75
N VAL A 60 1.28 20.05 -17.71
CA VAL A 60 2.34 19.31 -17.01
C VAL A 60 2.38 17.84 -17.42
N ALA A 61 3.58 17.34 -17.71
CA ALA A 61 3.83 15.95 -18.06
C ALA A 61 4.01 15.06 -16.81
N ALA A 62 3.80 13.76 -16.98
CA ALA A 62 3.89 12.75 -15.91
C ALA A 62 5.18 12.80 -15.07
N GLY A 63 6.34 13.07 -15.70
CA GLY A 63 7.63 13.13 -14.99
C GLY A 63 7.70 14.29 -13.98
N LEU A 64 7.18 15.46 -14.35
CA LEU A 64 7.14 16.62 -13.44
C LEU A 64 6.07 16.42 -12.36
N LEU A 65 4.93 15.81 -12.68
CA LEU A 65 3.93 15.40 -11.69
C LEU A 65 4.53 14.45 -10.63
N ALA A 66 5.29 13.44 -11.08
CA ALA A 66 5.96 12.50 -10.18
C ALA A 66 7.00 13.20 -9.32
N HIS A 67 7.82 14.09 -9.91
CA HIS A 67 8.79 14.87 -9.15
C HIS A 67 8.13 15.72 -8.05
N VAL A 68 7.04 16.42 -8.37
CA VAL A 68 6.30 17.25 -7.39
C VAL A 68 5.70 16.39 -6.27
N ALA A 69 5.02 15.29 -6.63
CA ALA A 69 4.39 14.41 -5.65
C ALA A 69 5.41 13.74 -4.73
N VAL A 70 6.51 13.21 -5.27
CA VAL A 70 7.58 12.56 -4.48
C VAL A 70 8.27 13.59 -3.59
N SER A 71 8.56 14.78 -4.10
CA SER A 71 9.21 15.83 -3.31
C SER A 71 8.35 16.26 -2.11
N GLU A 72 7.05 16.47 -2.31
CA GLU A 72 6.12 16.83 -1.23
C GLU A 72 5.97 15.71 -0.21
N PHE A 73 5.60 14.50 -0.64
CA PHE A 73 5.15 13.46 0.28
C PHE A 73 6.27 12.55 0.81
N VAL A 74 7.30 12.29 0.00
CA VAL A 74 8.44 11.44 0.40
C VAL A 74 9.59 12.31 0.89
N GLY A 75 9.85 13.41 0.18
CA GLY A 75 10.91 14.36 0.54
C GLY A 75 10.52 15.35 1.65
N HIS A 76 9.25 15.34 2.08
CA HIS A 76 8.70 16.29 3.06
C HIS A 76 9.02 17.76 2.71
N LEU A 77 9.01 18.09 1.42
CA LEU A 77 9.32 19.41 0.91
C LEU A 77 8.03 20.19 0.63
N PRO A 78 7.62 21.13 1.50
CA PRO A 78 6.35 21.82 1.34
C PRO A 78 6.28 22.55 -0.01
N LEU A 79 5.12 22.51 -0.67
CA LEU A 79 4.92 23.08 -2.02
C LEU A 79 5.38 24.54 -2.18
N HIS A 80 5.27 25.39 -1.15
CA HIS A 80 5.78 26.77 -1.23
C HIS A 80 7.31 26.81 -1.40
N ARG A 81 8.04 25.88 -0.77
CA ARG A 81 9.50 25.78 -0.94
C ARG A 81 9.83 25.18 -2.30
N LEU A 82 9.08 24.17 -2.72
CA LEU A 82 9.26 23.54 -4.02
C LEU A 82 9.02 24.53 -5.17
N GLU A 83 8.04 25.43 -5.07
CA GLU A 83 7.84 26.56 -5.99
C GLU A 83 9.12 27.36 -6.19
N HIS A 84 9.79 27.78 -5.10
CA HIS A 84 11.05 28.52 -5.19
C HIS A 84 12.20 27.67 -5.76
N ILE A 85 12.22 26.36 -5.52
CA ILE A 85 13.22 25.46 -6.13
C ILE A 85 13.01 25.39 -7.64
N LEU A 86 11.78 25.11 -8.07
CA LEU A 86 11.42 25.01 -9.49
C LEU A 86 11.67 26.33 -10.24
N ALA A 87 11.43 27.48 -9.59
CA ALA A 87 11.74 28.78 -10.15
C ALA A 87 13.25 28.95 -10.45
N ARG A 88 14.14 28.43 -9.60
CA ARG A 88 15.59 28.42 -9.88
C ARG A 88 15.97 27.51 -11.05
N HIS A 89 15.13 26.53 -11.38
CA HIS A 89 15.26 25.69 -12.57
C HIS A 89 14.51 26.24 -13.79
N GLY A 90 14.04 27.50 -13.74
CA GLY A 90 13.36 28.17 -14.85
C GLY A 90 11.88 27.87 -14.98
N LEU A 91 11.28 27.12 -14.05
CA LEU A 91 9.84 26.84 -14.02
C LEU A 91 9.13 27.72 -12.99
N VAL A 92 8.43 28.74 -13.46
CA VAL A 92 7.58 29.59 -12.61
C VAL A 92 6.19 28.97 -12.53
N ALA A 93 5.94 28.16 -11.50
CA ALA A 93 4.66 27.54 -11.22
C ALA A 93 4.16 27.97 -9.82
N PRO A 94 3.09 28.78 -9.74
CA PRO A 94 2.53 29.21 -8.46
C PRO A 94 2.18 28.03 -7.56
N ARG A 95 2.28 28.19 -6.23
CA ARG A 95 1.86 27.14 -5.27
C ARG A 95 0.46 26.58 -5.55
N SER A 96 -0.49 27.42 -5.94
CA SER A 96 -1.86 26.97 -6.28
C SER A 96 -1.85 25.95 -7.42
N THR A 97 -1.07 26.21 -8.48
CA THR A 97 -0.87 25.30 -9.61
C THR A 97 -0.25 23.98 -9.15
N LEU A 98 0.76 24.02 -8.26
CA LEU A 98 1.34 22.80 -7.68
C LEU A 98 0.30 22.01 -6.85
N CYS A 99 -0.55 22.69 -6.08
CA CYS A 99 -1.65 22.04 -5.35
C CYS A 99 -2.65 21.37 -6.30
N ASP A 100 -2.98 22.02 -7.41
CA ASP A 100 -3.90 21.47 -8.42
C ASP A 100 -3.29 20.24 -9.12
N TRP A 101 -1.98 20.28 -9.39
CA TRP A 101 -1.25 19.12 -9.92
C TRP A 101 -1.26 17.95 -8.94
N VAL A 102 -0.96 18.19 -7.66
CA VAL A 102 -1.04 17.16 -6.62
C VAL A 102 -2.45 16.58 -6.49
N ARG A 103 -3.48 17.43 -6.57
CA ARG A 103 -4.88 16.98 -6.57
C ARG A 103 -5.19 16.10 -7.80
N GLY A 104 -4.69 16.48 -8.97
CA GLY A 104 -4.83 15.67 -10.18
C GLY A 104 -4.13 14.31 -10.06
N CYS A 105 -2.94 14.26 -9.46
CA CYS A 105 -2.25 13.00 -9.14
C CYS A 105 -3.09 12.14 -8.20
N ALA A 106 -3.66 12.72 -7.14
CA ALA A 106 -4.52 12.00 -6.20
C ALA A 106 -5.74 11.38 -6.91
N ALA A 107 -6.40 12.13 -7.79
CA ALA A 107 -7.51 11.63 -8.58
C ALA A 107 -7.10 10.49 -9.53
N ALA A 108 -5.94 10.62 -10.19
CA ALA A 108 -5.41 9.60 -11.09
C ALA A 108 -5.01 8.30 -10.34
N LEU A 109 -4.56 8.41 -9.09
CA LEU A 109 -4.14 7.29 -8.25
C LEU A 109 -5.28 6.63 -7.45
N GLU A 110 -6.46 7.24 -7.42
CA GLU A 110 -7.62 6.71 -6.68
C GLU A 110 -7.94 5.23 -6.98
N PRO A 111 -7.92 4.74 -8.24
CA PRO A 111 -8.14 3.32 -8.52
C PRO A 111 -7.10 2.40 -7.88
N VAL A 112 -5.83 2.86 -7.82
CA VAL A 112 -4.73 2.12 -7.18
C VAL A 112 -4.96 2.08 -5.67
N TYR A 113 -5.30 3.21 -5.06
CA TYR A 113 -5.64 3.30 -3.65
C TYR A 113 -6.79 2.34 -3.30
N ARG A 114 -7.88 2.32 -4.07
CA ARG A 114 -9.00 1.40 -3.85
C ARG A 114 -8.59 -0.07 -3.96
N ALA A 115 -7.73 -0.40 -4.93
CA ALA A 115 -7.20 -1.75 -5.08
C ALA A 115 -6.28 -2.16 -3.91
N MET A 116 -5.52 -1.21 -3.34
CA MET A 116 -4.72 -1.43 -2.13
C MET A 116 -5.61 -1.65 -0.91
N VAL A 117 -6.65 -0.83 -0.72
CA VAL A 117 -7.62 -1.00 0.38
C VAL A 117 -8.29 -2.38 0.29
N ALA A 118 -8.72 -2.79 -0.90
CA ALA A 118 -9.32 -4.10 -1.12
C ALA A 118 -8.34 -5.25 -0.82
N ARG A 119 -7.04 -5.06 -1.08
CA ARG A 119 -6.00 -6.02 -0.69
C ARG A 119 -5.80 -6.05 0.81
N VAL A 120 -5.60 -4.92 1.48
CA VAL A 120 -5.42 -4.82 2.94
C VAL A 120 -6.56 -5.53 3.69
N LYS A 121 -7.80 -5.41 3.21
CA LYS A 121 -8.98 -6.12 3.76
C LYS A 121 -8.96 -7.64 3.62
N ARG A 122 -8.04 -8.21 2.85
CA ARG A 122 -7.83 -9.67 2.74
C ARG A 122 -6.79 -10.20 3.72
N SER A 123 -6.12 -9.32 4.46
CA SER A 123 -5.16 -9.71 5.49
C SER A 123 -5.85 -10.53 6.58
N TYR A 124 -5.14 -11.47 7.17
CA TYR A 124 -5.55 -12.12 8.40
C TYR A 124 -5.65 -11.13 9.56
N ALA A 125 -4.70 -10.18 9.62
CA ALA A 125 -4.70 -9.10 10.61
C ALA A 125 -4.37 -7.75 9.96
N ILE A 126 -4.98 -6.68 10.48
CA ILE A 126 -4.67 -5.29 10.12
C ILE A 126 -4.16 -4.58 11.37
N HIS A 127 -3.04 -3.89 11.24
CA HIS A 127 -2.56 -2.95 12.23
C HIS A 127 -3.12 -1.56 11.90
N ALA A 128 -3.79 -0.94 12.88
CA ALA A 128 -4.35 0.39 12.75
C ALA A 128 -3.66 1.33 13.74
N ASP A 129 -3.29 2.51 13.25
CA ASP A 129 -2.74 3.60 14.06
C ASP A 129 -3.34 4.92 13.59
N GLU A 130 -3.45 5.91 14.47
CA GLU A 130 -3.92 7.23 14.10
C GLU A 130 -3.00 8.35 14.57
N THR A 131 -2.82 9.33 13.71
CA THR A 131 -2.03 10.53 14.02
C THR A 131 -2.91 11.78 13.88
N PRO A 132 -3.00 12.64 14.91
CA PRO A 132 -3.72 13.90 14.79
C PRO A 132 -2.99 14.85 13.83
N VAL A 133 -3.74 15.48 12.92
CA VAL A 133 -3.25 16.45 11.94
C VAL A 133 -4.08 17.72 12.02
N THR A 134 -3.46 18.90 11.94
CA THR A 134 -4.19 20.17 11.90
C THR A 134 -4.61 20.49 10.47
N LEU A 135 -5.91 20.46 10.18
CA LEU A 135 -6.45 21.06 8.96
C LEU A 135 -6.42 22.59 9.10
N LEU A 136 -6.12 23.28 8.00
CA LEU A 136 -6.04 24.74 8.00
C LEU A 136 -7.37 25.41 7.62
N ARG A 137 -8.24 24.74 6.85
CA ARG A 137 -9.50 25.32 6.34
C ARG A 137 -10.64 24.27 6.30
N PRO A 138 -11.61 24.34 7.24
CA PRO A 138 -11.58 25.14 8.47
C PRO A 138 -10.47 24.66 9.41
N ARG A 139 -9.98 25.55 10.28
CA ARG A 139 -8.95 25.18 11.26
C ARG A 139 -9.52 24.20 12.28
N ARG A 140 -9.12 22.93 12.21
CA ARG A 140 -9.57 21.88 13.13
C ARG A 140 -8.61 20.71 13.17
N THR A 141 -8.68 19.92 14.25
CA THR A 141 -7.97 18.64 14.34
C THR A 141 -8.69 17.59 13.50
N ALA A 142 -7.97 17.02 12.55
CA ALA A 142 -8.31 15.82 11.80
C ALA A 142 -7.40 14.67 12.24
N TYR A 143 -7.68 13.47 11.73
CA TYR A 143 -6.94 12.26 12.07
C TYR A 143 -6.58 11.53 10.79
N ALA A 144 -5.29 11.30 10.60
CA ALA A 144 -4.77 10.42 9.56
C ALA A 144 -4.67 9.02 10.15
N TRP A 145 -5.49 8.10 9.63
CA TRP A 145 -5.51 6.69 10.00
C TRP A 145 -4.58 5.95 9.07
N ALA A 146 -3.66 5.16 9.61
CA ALA A 146 -2.82 4.25 8.84
C ALA A 146 -3.29 2.82 9.09
N TYR A 147 -3.50 2.06 8.01
CA TYR A 147 -3.84 0.64 8.06
C TYR A 147 -2.76 -0.15 7.33
N LEU A 148 -2.08 -1.00 8.07
CA LEU A 148 -1.04 -1.90 7.58
C LEU A 148 -1.59 -3.34 7.55
N GLY A 149 -1.53 -3.98 6.39
CA GLY A 149 -1.83 -5.41 6.26
C GLY A 149 -0.72 -6.29 6.84
N ASP A 150 -0.97 -7.60 6.86
CA ASP A 150 0.00 -8.57 7.37
C ASP A 150 1.15 -8.87 6.39
N ALA A 151 2.06 -9.78 6.76
CA ALA A 151 3.19 -10.14 5.92
C ALA A 151 2.82 -10.74 4.55
N ALA A 152 1.64 -11.34 4.41
CA ALA A 152 1.15 -11.85 3.13
C ALA A 152 0.54 -10.73 2.26
N VAL A 153 0.14 -9.63 2.89
CA VAL A 153 -0.45 -8.45 2.24
C VAL A 153 0.24 -7.18 2.76
N PRO A 154 1.52 -6.93 2.40
CA PRO A 154 2.34 -5.86 2.98
C PRO A 154 2.04 -4.49 2.36
N PHE A 155 0.76 -4.10 2.35
CA PHE A 155 0.28 -2.81 1.87
C PHE A 155 -0.07 -1.90 3.05
N ILE A 156 0.23 -0.62 2.90
CA ILE A 156 -0.17 0.44 3.82
C ILE A 156 -1.13 1.36 3.09
N VAL A 157 -2.25 1.67 3.71
CA VAL A 157 -3.22 2.65 3.20
C VAL A 157 -3.56 3.65 4.29
N SER A 158 -3.78 4.89 3.89
CA SER A 158 -4.15 5.96 4.82
C SER A 158 -5.50 6.56 4.49
N ASP A 159 -6.29 6.87 5.51
CA ASP A 159 -7.55 7.61 5.39
C ASP A 159 -7.49 8.87 6.27
N LEU A 160 -8.02 10.00 5.79
CA LEU A 160 -8.00 11.26 6.52
C LEU A 160 -9.43 11.65 6.90
N THR A 161 -9.72 11.75 8.19
CA THR A 161 -11.07 12.07 8.68
C THR A 161 -11.10 13.35 9.51
N PRO A 162 -12.20 14.13 9.47
CA PRO A 162 -12.31 15.41 10.17
C PRO A 162 -12.51 15.29 11.69
N GLY A 163 -12.42 14.07 12.25
CA GLY A 163 -12.58 13.80 13.69
C GLY A 163 -12.08 12.40 14.04
N ARG A 164 -12.07 12.07 15.35
CA ARG A 164 -11.58 10.80 15.92
C ARG A 164 -12.67 9.78 16.25
N SER A 165 -13.89 10.00 15.75
CA SER A 165 -15.04 9.14 16.07
C SER A 165 -14.79 7.71 15.58
N GLN A 166 -15.29 6.73 16.34
CA GLN A 166 -15.18 5.30 16.05
C GLN A 166 -15.84 4.91 14.72
N GLU A 167 -16.76 5.75 14.23
CA GLU A 167 -17.44 5.57 12.94
C GLU A 167 -16.45 5.53 11.75
N PHE A 168 -15.35 6.30 11.82
CA PHE A 168 -14.39 6.40 10.73
C PHE A 168 -13.63 5.09 10.51
N PRO A 169 -12.96 4.51 11.52
CA PRO A 169 -12.33 3.20 11.36
C PRO A 169 -13.37 2.09 11.18
N ALA A 170 -14.58 2.19 11.75
CA ALA A 170 -15.64 1.23 11.47
C ALA A 170 -16.04 1.20 9.99
N ARG A 171 -16.21 2.36 9.35
CA ARG A 171 -16.52 2.49 7.93
C ARG A 171 -15.39 1.92 7.05
N PHE A 172 -14.14 2.22 7.38
CA PHE A 172 -13.01 1.65 6.65
C PHE A 172 -13.05 0.12 6.71
N ARG A 173 -13.32 -0.46 7.88
CA ARG A 173 -13.32 -1.91 8.11
C ARG A 173 -14.58 -2.64 7.65
N ALA A 174 -15.58 -1.96 7.10
CA ALA A 174 -16.76 -2.63 6.58
C ALA A 174 -16.38 -3.79 5.62
N GLY A 175 -16.87 -5.00 5.91
CA GLY A 175 -16.56 -6.23 5.18
C GLY A 175 -15.25 -6.95 5.58
N PHE A 176 -14.48 -6.43 6.53
CA PHE A 176 -13.30 -7.10 7.08
C PHE A 176 -13.69 -8.06 8.22
N THR A 177 -13.17 -9.29 8.19
CA THR A 177 -13.49 -10.33 9.18
C THR A 177 -12.27 -10.82 9.98
N GLY A 178 -11.10 -10.25 9.73
CA GLY A 178 -9.86 -10.61 10.39
C GLY A 178 -9.65 -9.90 11.74
N PHE A 179 -8.41 -9.95 12.21
CA PHE A 179 -8.00 -9.36 13.48
C PHE A 179 -7.59 -7.89 13.27
N VAL A 180 -7.88 -7.03 14.23
CA VAL A 180 -7.35 -5.66 14.25
C VAL A 180 -6.48 -5.52 15.47
N GLN A 181 -5.24 -5.09 15.25
CA GLN A 181 -4.34 -4.62 16.30
C GLN A 181 -4.31 -3.10 16.25
N ALA A 182 -4.62 -2.46 17.35
CA ALA A 182 -4.49 -1.02 17.51
C ALA A 182 -3.93 -0.73 18.90
N ASP A 183 -3.59 0.53 19.16
CA ASP A 183 -3.29 0.96 20.53
C ASP A 183 -4.54 0.82 21.42
N ALA A 184 -4.35 0.83 22.74
CA ALA A 184 -5.42 0.61 23.72
C ALA A 184 -6.39 1.81 23.82
N TYR A 185 -6.58 2.58 22.75
CA TYR A 185 -7.54 3.67 22.72
C TYR A 185 -8.97 3.14 22.84
N ALA A 186 -9.73 3.69 23.78
CA ALA A 186 -11.14 3.34 24.02
C ALA A 186 -12.04 3.52 22.78
N GLY A 187 -11.54 4.21 21.74
CA GLY A 187 -12.11 4.27 20.38
C GLY A 187 -12.32 2.92 19.71
N TYR A 188 -11.59 1.88 20.11
CA TYR A 188 -11.76 0.52 19.58
C TYR A 188 -12.82 -0.28 20.37
N ASN A 189 -13.14 0.12 21.61
CA ASN A 189 -14.43 0.06 22.32
C ASN A 189 -15.58 -0.76 21.66
N SER A 190 -16.34 -0.08 20.80
CA SER A 190 -17.56 -0.61 20.19
C SER A 190 -17.28 -1.59 19.04
N VAL A 191 -16.04 -1.61 18.56
CA VAL A 191 -15.54 -2.55 17.55
C VAL A 191 -15.35 -3.95 18.16
N HIS A 192 -15.41 -4.08 19.48
CA HIS A 192 -15.19 -5.34 20.17
C HIS A 192 -16.38 -6.32 20.14
N ARG A 193 -17.54 -5.93 19.58
CA ARG A 193 -18.69 -6.84 19.42
C ARG A 193 -18.54 -7.68 18.15
N GLY A 194 -17.92 -8.86 18.28
CA GLY A 194 -17.88 -9.89 17.22
C GLY A 194 -16.49 -10.32 16.74
N MET A 195 -15.42 -9.79 17.32
CA MET A 195 -14.04 -10.02 16.86
C MET A 195 -13.21 -10.80 17.88
N ARG A 196 -12.30 -11.65 17.38
CA ARG A 196 -11.22 -12.22 18.20
C ARG A 196 -10.06 -11.23 18.17
N HIS A 197 -9.51 -10.89 19.33
CA HIS A 197 -8.45 -9.90 19.49
C HIS A 197 -7.11 -10.60 19.68
N VAL A 198 -6.04 -10.04 19.12
CA VAL A 198 -4.67 -10.33 19.57
C VAL A 198 -4.26 -9.14 20.42
N GLY A 199 -4.00 -9.37 21.70
CA GLY A 199 -3.76 -8.34 22.72
C GLY A 199 -2.93 -7.13 22.25
N GLY A 200 -3.36 -5.93 22.64
CA GLY A 200 -2.57 -4.72 22.48
C GLY A 200 -1.36 -4.77 23.41
N TRP A 201 -0.18 -4.56 22.86
CA TRP A 201 1.04 -4.39 23.65
C TRP A 201 1.07 -2.94 24.15
N GLY A 202 0.28 -2.67 25.18
CA GLY A 202 0.41 -1.43 25.93
C GLY A 202 1.70 -1.45 26.74
N CYS A 203 2.61 -0.53 26.45
CA CYS A 203 3.65 -0.16 27.40
C CYS A 203 3.01 0.68 28.52
N THR A 204 2.59 0.04 29.61
CA THR A 204 2.32 0.72 30.88
C THR A 204 2.94 -0.05 32.04
N PRO A 205 3.55 0.63 33.03
CA PRO A 205 4.07 -0.02 34.21
C PRO A 205 2.91 -0.48 35.10
N ALA A 206 2.91 -1.76 35.45
CA ALA A 206 2.21 -2.41 36.55
C ALA A 206 0.71 -2.08 36.78
N ALA A 207 -0.18 -3.00 36.41
CA ALA A 207 -1.14 -3.62 37.33
C ALA A 207 -2.06 -4.63 36.59
N GLY A 208 -2.09 -5.87 37.11
CA GLY A 208 -3.30 -6.69 37.14
C GLY A 208 -3.77 -7.39 35.86
N SER A 209 -3.27 -8.62 35.66
CA SER A 209 -3.96 -9.81 35.12
C SER A 209 -4.86 -9.66 33.88
N THR A 210 -4.51 -10.33 32.77
CA THR A 210 -5.37 -11.32 32.06
C THR A 210 -4.59 -11.96 30.88
N THR A 211 -4.33 -13.26 31.02
CA THR A 211 -3.96 -14.28 30.01
C THR A 211 -3.01 -13.90 28.87
N GLN A 212 -1.73 -14.17 29.11
CA GLN A 212 -0.70 -14.32 28.08
C GLN A 212 -0.76 -15.74 27.53
N GLY A 213 -1.07 -15.91 26.24
CA GLY A 213 -1.14 -17.24 25.64
C GLY A 213 -1.29 -17.24 24.13
N ALA A 214 -0.27 -17.77 23.46
CA ALA A 214 -0.24 -18.30 22.10
C ALA A 214 -0.02 -17.32 20.92
N MET A 215 1.22 -16.88 20.75
CA MET A 215 1.82 -16.74 19.41
C MET A 215 3.20 -17.42 19.40
N THR A 216 3.20 -18.73 19.19
CA THR A 216 4.30 -19.52 18.60
C THR A 216 3.80 -20.96 18.48
N ARG A 217 3.00 -21.26 17.45
CA ARG A 217 2.82 -22.64 16.94
C ARG A 217 2.07 -22.55 15.61
N GLY A 218 2.81 -22.70 14.51
CA GLY A 218 2.23 -22.97 13.19
C GLY A 218 1.39 -24.26 13.20
N PRO A 219 0.57 -24.50 12.17
CA PRO A 219 -0.37 -25.61 12.15
C PRO A 219 0.38 -26.94 12.25
N ARG A 220 0.18 -27.67 13.36
CA ARG A 220 0.67 -29.04 13.51
C ARG A 220 -0.09 -29.93 12.52
N ARG A 221 0.63 -30.46 11.53
CA ARG A 221 0.16 -31.61 10.73
C ARG A 221 -0.25 -32.72 11.69
N ARG A 222 -1.48 -33.24 11.55
CA ARG A 222 -1.93 -34.44 12.26
C ARG A 222 -1.15 -35.64 11.70
N SER A 223 -0.38 -36.30 12.53
CA SER A 223 0.20 -37.61 12.23
C SER A 223 -0.90 -38.69 12.25
N PRO A 224 -0.84 -39.74 11.41
CA PRO A 224 -1.80 -40.83 11.47
C PRO A 224 -1.62 -41.65 12.75
N SER A 225 -2.72 -42.12 13.36
CA SER A 225 -2.69 -43.06 14.49
C SER A 225 -2.07 -44.40 14.09
N PRO A 226 -1.31 -45.07 14.97
CA PRO A 226 -0.72 -46.36 14.67
C PRO A 226 -1.79 -47.47 14.67
N ALA A 227 -1.67 -48.37 13.70
CA ALA A 227 -2.49 -49.56 13.54
C ALA A 227 -2.34 -50.50 14.74
N ARG A 228 -3.45 -51.04 15.24
CA ARG A 228 -3.47 -52.16 16.20
C ARG A 228 -3.00 -53.43 15.48
N SER A 229 -1.86 -53.96 15.90
CA SER A 229 -1.42 -55.31 15.56
C SER A 229 -2.21 -56.33 16.37
N THR A 230 -2.97 -57.19 15.68
CA THR A 230 -3.51 -58.43 16.23
C THR A 230 -2.46 -59.52 16.08
N THR A 231 -1.77 -59.88 17.17
CA THR A 231 -1.01 -61.13 17.25
C THR A 231 -1.85 -62.19 17.94
N SER A 232 -2.21 -63.20 17.17
CA SER A 232 -2.73 -64.49 17.59
C SER A 232 -1.57 -65.34 18.13
N SER A 233 -1.76 -66.01 19.26
CA SER A 233 -0.96 -67.17 19.62
C SER A 233 -1.89 -68.20 20.27
N GLY A 234 -1.93 -69.39 19.66
CA GLY A 234 -2.77 -70.50 20.05
C GLY A 234 -2.15 -71.33 21.18
N GLY A 235 -3.02 -71.85 22.04
CA GLY A 235 -2.73 -72.98 22.93
C GLY A 235 -3.48 -74.21 22.43
N SER A 236 -2.74 -75.29 22.15
CA SER A 236 -3.23 -76.55 21.58
C SER A 236 -3.48 -77.62 22.66
N ALA A 237 -4.71 -78.17 22.64
CA ALA A 237 -5.13 -79.58 22.75
C ALA A 237 -4.66 -80.51 23.90
N ARG A 238 -5.66 -81.11 24.61
CA ARG A 238 -6.01 -82.56 24.72
C ARG A 238 -7.02 -82.76 25.89
N ARG A 239 -8.24 -83.29 25.75
CA ARG A 239 -8.77 -84.63 25.34
C ARG A 239 -8.88 -85.64 26.50
N ALA A 240 -10.11 -86.08 26.82
CA ALA A 240 -10.58 -87.43 27.26
C ALA A 240 -11.83 -87.31 28.18
N ARG A 241 -13.04 -87.76 27.80
CA ARG A 241 -13.67 -89.12 27.87
C ARG A 241 -14.40 -89.44 29.19
N GLY A 242 -15.66 -89.89 29.05
CA GLY A 242 -16.46 -90.68 30.03
C GLY A 242 -17.46 -89.84 30.83
N ALA A 243 -18.71 -90.24 31.13
CA ALA A 243 -19.44 -91.48 30.92
C ALA A 243 -20.96 -91.22 31.07
N ARG A 244 -21.76 -92.18 30.60
CA ARG A 244 -23.23 -92.27 30.69
C ARG A 244 -23.70 -92.44 32.14
N ARG A 245 -24.77 -91.75 32.53
CA ARG A 245 -26.05 -92.30 33.04
C ARG A 245 -27.06 -91.17 33.18
#